data_AF-A0A3B4ZK81-F1
#
_entry.id   AF-A0A3B4ZK81-F1
#
_cell.length_a   1.000
_cell.length_b   1.000
_cell.length_c   1.000
_cell.angle_alpha   90.00
_cell.angle_beta   90.00
_cell.angle_gamma   90.00
#
_symmetry.space_group_name_H-M   'P 1'
#
loop_
_entity.id
_entity.type
_entity.pdbx_description
1 polymer ?
#
loop_
_entity_poly.entity_id
_entity_poly.type
_entity_poly.pdbx_seq_one_letter_code
_entity_poly.pdbx_strand_id
1 'polypeptide(L)' 'MVSNRSTKGASKARRDHINHEIRNMRALLPITQEDQERLSYLHSMAAICTYIRKSVLFQGELLYLIHSLISLNF' A
#
# COMPACT_ATOMS: atom_id res chain seq x y z
N MET A 1 -40.28 -6.61 -7.01
CA MET A 1 -39.17 -6.10 -7.84
C MET A 1 -38.42 -5.05 -7.05
N VAL A 2 -37.38 -5.43 -6.32
CA VAL A 2 -36.59 -4.47 -5.52
C VAL A 2 -35.86 -3.53 -6.47
N SER A 3 -36.07 -2.25 -6.24
CA SER A 3 -35.56 -1.17 -7.07
C SER A 3 -34.05 -1.04 -6.87
N ASN A 4 -33.24 -1.43 -7.86
CA ASN A 4 -31.82 -1.07 -7.95
C ASN A 4 -31.61 0.44 -8.23
N ARG A 5 -32.55 1.30 -7.80
CA ARG A 5 -32.53 2.74 -8.01
C ARG A 5 -31.37 3.37 -7.23
N SER A 6 -30.38 3.83 -7.97
CA SER A 6 -29.41 4.85 -7.57
C SER A 6 -28.37 4.49 -6.51
N THR A 7 -27.67 3.36 -6.66
CA THR A 7 -26.36 3.15 -6.02
C THR A 7 -25.21 2.98 -7.02
N LYS A 8 -25.50 2.92 -8.33
CA LYS A 8 -24.48 2.72 -9.38
C LYS A 8 -23.46 3.86 -9.43
N GLY A 9 -23.91 5.11 -9.35
CA GLY A 9 -23.04 6.29 -9.30
C GLY A 9 -22.17 6.31 -8.04
N ALA A 10 -22.78 6.09 -6.87
CA ALA A 10 -22.06 6.00 -5.60
C ALA A 10 -21.02 4.86 -5.60
N SER A 11 -21.36 3.69 -6.15
CA SER A 11 -20.44 2.57 -6.27
C SER A 11 -19.27 2.86 -7.23
N LYS A 12 -19.53 3.56 -8.34
CA LYS A 12 -18.48 4.03 -9.24
C LYS A 12 -17.55 5.03 -8.56
N ALA A 13 -18.11 6.04 -7.89
CA ALA A 13 -17.33 7.02 -7.14
C ALA A 13 -16.43 6.37 -6.08
N ARG A 14 -16.94 5.38 -5.34
CA ARG A 14 -16.13 4.61 -4.38
C ARG A 14 -15.00 3.83 -5.06
N ARG A 15 -15.29 3.13 -6.17
CA ARG A 15 -14.25 2.40 -6.92
C ARG A 15 -13.18 3.34 -7.48
N ASP A 16 -13.58 4.51 -7.96
CA ASP A 16 -12.65 5.51 -8.49
C ASP A 16 -11.76 6.08 -7.40
N HIS A 17 -12.32 6.35 -6.22
CA HIS A 17 -11.56 6.77 -5.05
C HIS A 17 -10.54 5.70 -4.63
N ILE A 18 -10.96 4.43 -4.51
CA ILE A 18 -10.06 3.30 -4.21
C ILE A 18 -8.94 3.20 -5.26
N ASN A 19 -9.29 3.27 -6.55
CA ASN A 19 -8.31 3.21 -7.63
C ASN A 19 -7.35 4.40 -7.65
N HIS A 20 -7.77 5.56 -7.14
CA HIS A 20 -6.91 6.71 -6.98
C HIS A 20 -5.89 6.48 -5.85
N GLU A 21 -6.35 6.07 -4.67
CA GLU A 21 -5.47 5.77 -3.54
C GLU A 21 -4.45 4.67 -3.85
N ILE A 22 -4.86 3.65 -4.60
CA ILE A 22 -3.96 2.59 -5.04
C ILE A 22 -2.84 3.11 -5.95
N ARG A 23 -3.15 4.07 -6.83
CA ARG A 23 -2.14 4.70 -7.68
C ARG A 23 -1.18 5.56 -6.86
N ASN A 24 -1.71 6.27 -5.87
CA ASN A 24 -0.90 7.05 -4.93
C ASN A 24 0.05 6.13 -4.15
N MET A 25 -0.45 5.02 -3.60
CA MET A 25 0.39 4.04 -2.90
C MET A 25 1.44 3.39 -3.81
N ARG A 26 1.11 3.11 -5.08
CA ARG A 26 2.05 2.53 -6.05
C ARG A 26 3.24 3.47 -6.31
N ALA A 27 3.00 4.78 -6.37
CA ALA A 27 4.03 5.78 -6.59
C ALA A 27 5.05 5.88 -5.44
N LEU A 28 4.71 5.36 -4.25
CA LEU A 28 5.60 5.34 -3.08
C LEU A 28 6.51 4.11 -3.02
N LEU A 29 6.30 3.12 -3.91
CA LEU A 29 7.11 1.92 -3.91
C LEU A 29 8.54 2.22 -4.42
N PRO A 30 9.57 1.55 -3.88
CA PRO A 30 10.95 1.71 -4.33
C PRO A 30 11.19 0.92 -5.64
N ILE A 31 10.45 1.25 -6.69
CA ILE A 31 10.55 0.67 -8.04
C ILE A 31 10.51 1.79 -9.08
N THR A 32 11.17 1.58 -10.22
CA THR A 32 11.25 2.59 -11.29
C THR A 32 9.87 2.93 -11.86
N GLN A 33 9.69 4.15 -12.38
CA GLN A 33 8.41 4.53 -13.00
C GLN A 33 8.04 3.61 -14.18
N GLU A 34 9.03 3.21 -14.98
CA GLU A 34 8.84 2.30 -16.11
C GLU A 34 8.26 0.94 -15.66
N ASP A 35 8.78 0.39 -14.56
CA ASP A 35 8.26 -0.86 -14.00
C ASP A 35 6.88 -0.67 -13.37
N GLN A 36 6.63 0.47 -12.71
CA GLN A 36 5.30 0.78 -12.16
C GLN A 36 4.21 0.79 -13.23
N GLU A 37 4.51 1.30 -14.43
CA GLU A 37 3.57 1.35 -15.55
C GLU A 37 3.23 -0.05 -16.10
N ARG A 38 4.16 -1.00 -15.99
CA ARG A 38 3.96 -2.40 -16.40
C ARG A 38 3.15 -3.23 -15.41
N LEU A 39 3.02 -2.78 -14.15
CA LEU A 39 2.29 -3.52 -13.13
C LEU A 39 0.78 -3.46 -13.36
N SER A 40 0.18 -4.64 -13.49
CA SER A 40 -1.27 -4.80 -13.37
C SER A 40 -1.76 -4.41 -11.97
N TYR A 41 -3.07 -4.22 -11.83
CA TYR A 41 -3.70 -3.89 -10.55
C TYR A 41 -3.40 -4.93 -9.46
N LEU A 42 -3.46 -6.22 -9.81
CA LEU A 42 -3.19 -7.30 -8.85
C LEU A 42 -1.73 -7.30 -8.39
N HIS A 43 -0.79 -7.12 -9.32
CA HIS A 43 0.63 -7.02 -8.97
C HIS A 43 0.90 -5.80 -8.08
N SER A 44 0.28 -4.66 -8.38
CA SER A 44 0.37 -3.46 -7.55
C SER A 44 -0.12 -3.74 -6.13
N MET A 45 -1.24 -4.45 -5.96
CA MET A 45 -1.75 -4.84 -4.64
C MET A 45 -0.77 -5.76 -3.89
N ALA A 46 -0.25 -6.78 -4.56
CA ALA A 46 0.72 -7.69 -3.95
C ALA A 46 2.00 -6.96 -3.51
N ALA A 47 2.53 -6.07 -4.37
CA ALA A 47 3.72 -5.28 -4.09
C ALA A 47 3.50 -4.32 -2.91
N ILE A 48 2.38 -3.58 -2.89
CA ILE A 48 2.02 -2.69 -1.79
C ILE A 48 1.89 -3.48 -0.48
N CYS A 49 1.15 -4.59 -0.48
CA CYS A 49 1.01 -5.44 0.70
C CYS A 49 2.35 -5.95 1.21
N THR A 50 3.20 -6.42 0.29
CA THR A 50 4.52 -6.94 0.63
C THR A 50 5.41 -5.86 1.20
N TYR A 51 5.42 -4.67 0.58
CA TYR A 51 6.18 -3.53 1.06
C TYR A 51 5.75 -3.10 2.47
N ILE A 52 4.45 -2.97 2.73
CA ILE A 52 3.93 -2.64 4.07
C ILE A 52 4.36 -3.69 5.10
N ARG A 53 4.14 -4.99 4.80
CA ARG A 53 4.54 -6.07 5.72
C ARG A 53 6.04 -6.05 5.99
N LYS A 54 6.85 -5.88 4.94
CA LYS A 54 8.31 -5.79 5.04
C LYS A 54 8.71 -4.59 5.91
N SER A 55 8.14 -3.41 5.66
CA SER A 55 8.42 -2.20 6.43
C SER A 55 8.07 -2.37 7.90
N VAL A 56 6.91 -2.95 8.24
CA VAL A 56 6.53 -3.20 9.64
C VAL A 56 7.48 -4.18 10.34
N LEU A 57 7.89 -5.27 9.67
CA LEU A 57 8.85 -6.22 10.21
C LEU A 57 10.20 -5.56 10.50
N PHE A 58 10.76 -4.83 9.52
CA PHE A 58 12.05 -4.16 9.69
C PHE A 58 11.98 -2.97 10.63
N GLN A 59 10.82 -2.32 10.80
CA GLN A 59 10.65 -1.24 11.77
C GLN A 59 10.68 -1.79 13.20
N GLY A 60 10.14 -2.99 13.44
CA GLY A 60 10.32 -3.71 14.71
C GLY A 60 11.80 -4.02 14.95
N GLU A 61 12.48 -4.67 13.99
CA GLU A 61 13.90 -5.04 14.10
C GLU A 61 14.81 -3.82 14.28
N LEU A 62 14.56 -2.72 13.57
CA LEU A 62 15.31 -1.48 13.69
C LEU A 62 15.11 -0.85 15.08
N LEU A 63 13.89 -0.89 15.63
CA LEU A 63 13.63 -0.40 16.98
C LEU A 63 14.35 -1.26 18.03
N TYR A 64 14.36 -2.58 17.87
CA TYR A 64 15.11 -3.49 18.73
C TYR A 64 16.62 -3.25 18.65
N LEU A 65 17.16 -3.05 17.43
CA LEU A 65 18.57 -2.76 17.24
C LEU A 65 18.94 -1.41 17.85
N ILE A 66 18.14 -0.36 17.63
CA ILE A 66 18.35 0.97 18.22
C ILE A 66 18.29 0.88 19.75
N HIS A 67 17.30 0.18 20.31
CA HIS A 67 17.18 -0.02 21.76
C HIS A 67 18.39 -0.77 22.32
N SER A 68 18.82 -1.86 21.67
CA SER A 68 20.01 -2.62 22.07
C SER A 68 21.29 -1.79 21.98
N LEU A 69 21.45 -0.96 20.94
CA LEU A 69 22.59 -0.07 20.80
C LEU A 69 22.61 0.99 21.90
N ILE A 70 21.47 1.57 22.26
CA ILE A 70 21.37 2.51 23.37
C ILE A 70 21.72 1.83 24.70
N SER A 71 21.21 0.61 24.94
CA SER A 71 21.52 -0.16 26.16
C SER A 71 22.97 -0.65 26.26
N LEU A 72 23.72 -0.70 25.14
CA LEU A 72 25.14 -1.06 25.11
C LEU A 72 26.07 0.15 25.26
N ASN A 73 25.55 1.38 25.14
CA ASN A 73 26.30 2.63 25.25
C ASN A 73 26.06 3.37 26.59
N PHE A 74 25.35 2.74 27.53
CA PHE A 74 25.16 3.16 28.93
C PHE A 74 25.48 1.98 29.85
#